data_AF-A0A973LQF2-F1
#
_entry.id   AF-A0A973LQF2-F1
#
_cell.length_a   1.000
_cell.length_b   1.000
_cell.length_c   1.000
_cell.angle_alpha   90.00
_cell.angle_beta   90.00
_cell.angle_gamma   90.00
#
_symmetry.space_group_name_H-M   'P 1'
#
loop_
_entity.id
_entity.type
_entity.pdbx_description
1 polymer ?
#
loop_
_entity_poly.entity_id
_entity_poly.type
_entity_poly.pdbx_seq_one_letter_code
_entity_poly.pdbx_strand_id
1 'polypeptide(L)'
;MNWKRVAGLSFVIAPLLVVAGWALMRLDGTGGQEPGWTVAHIAWVLNTVMYAIVCVELYRRARDTTPGGRTLATGSLIAGLIGAGCLLVQMVIDLVVGFSTDNRTDMRALSGHIHDLPGVQAAVYDIGPALLFVALIVQATHLAARGRGTTRFAALVTVAVLVNGAELLVDIPLRLAQAGSALILWLAFLPIGRELLRRSTSAPARTAMTTWPALAGWALILAPVAQLGGWTLMRFGGNEGVEPWATIAHAVWLIGFVMLAIACVELYRRVRSRGAAQLLARASLTVALVSVAASIAEMLVDLYVLSATDTHAQLKALDRQIRSIPAAEEILYGFGTQLVYLGLLVLIIQLAVLKRISMTTLTLVLATLVLFVAYELLDGSGRQALMPLAVLCMWLALAPLGWRLLKPAPAAITP
;
A
#
# COMPACT_ATOMS: atom_id res chain seq x y z
N MET A 1 -14.86 -5.87 9.14
CA MET A 1 -14.95 -4.46 9.57
C MET A 1 -15.67 -3.68 8.47
N ASN A 2 -16.65 -2.83 8.77
CA ASN A 2 -17.30 -2.04 7.71
C ASN A 2 -16.40 -0.84 7.33
N TRP A 3 -16.46 -0.37 6.07
CA TRP A 3 -15.62 0.72 5.58
C TRP A 3 -15.72 1.98 6.45
N LYS A 4 -16.94 2.36 6.87
CA LYS A 4 -17.18 3.54 7.72
C LYS A 4 -16.39 3.47 9.03
N ARG A 5 -16.28 2.29 9.64
CA ARG A 5 -15.47 2.10 10.85
C ARG A 5 -13.99 2.22 10.55
N VAL A 6 -13.51 1.64 9.45
CA VAL A 6 -12.10 1.79 9.04
C VAL A 6 -11.77 3.27 8.82
N ALA A 7 -12.52 3.95 7.96
CA ALA A 7 -12.32 5.36 7.69
C ALA A 7 -12.46 6.21 8.95
N GLY A 8 -13.48 5.96 9.78
CA GLY A 8 -13.69 6.68 11.03
C GLY A 8 -12.52 6.53 12.01
N LEU A 9 -11.94 5.32 12.12
CA LEU A 9 -10.71 5.10 12.88
C LEU A 9 -9.52 5.83 12.24
N SER A 10 -9.37 5.80 10.91
CA SER A 10 -8.30 6.52 10.21
C SER A 10 -8.32 8.03 10.46
N PHE A 11 -9.49 8.67 10.41
CA PHE A 11 -9.64 10.09 10.76
C PHE A 11 -9.16 10.40 12.19
N VAL A 12 -9.43 9.51 13.15
CA VAL A 12 -9.10 9.75 14.57
C VAL A 12 -7.65 9.38 14.89
N ILE A 13 -7.15 8.28 14.36
CA ILE A 13 -5.89 7.66 14.79
C ILE A 13 -4.71 8.15 13.96
N ALA A 14 -4.87 8.45 12.65
CA ALA A 14 -3.74 8.83 11.80
C ALA A 14 -2.94 10.01 12.38
N PRO A 15 -3.56 11.13 12.79
CA PRO A 15 -2.79 12.24 13.33
C PRO A 15 -2.17 11.91 14.70
N LEU A 16 -2.82 11.06 15.51
CA LEU A 16 -2.25 10.61 16.79
C LEU A 16 -1.02 9.73 16.60
N LEU A 17 -0.95 8.95 15.53
CA LEU A 17 0.25 8.18 15.18
C LEU A 17 1.41 9.10 14.78
N VAL A 18 1.13 10.23 14.12
CA VAL A 18 2.15 11.26 13.84
C VAL A 18 2.70 11.84 15.16
N VAL A 19 1.82 12.19 16.10
CA VAL A 19 2.24 12.69 17.43
C VAL A 19 3.03 11.64 18.20
N ALA A 20 2.59 10.37 18.17
CA ALA A 20 3.29 9.27 18.83
C ALA A 20 4.68 9.05 18.22
N GLY A 21 4.80 9.00 16.89
CA GLY A 21 6.09 8.87 16.21
C GLY A 21 7.00 10.07 16.46
N TRP A 22 6.45 11.30 16.47
CA TRP A 22 7.18 12.49 16.86
C TRP A 22 7.71 12.39 18.30
N ALA A 23 6.89 12.00 19.26
CA ALA A 23 7.29 11.88 20.66
C ALA A 23 8.38 10.81 20.84
N LEU A 24 8.20 9.64 20.22
CA LEU A 24 9.19 8.56 20.23
C LEU A 24 10.51 9.00 19.62
N MET A 25 10.50 9.72 18.50
CA MET A 25 11.72 10.15 17.83
C MET A 25 12.41 11.35 18.52
N ARG A 26 11.65 12.24 19.19
CA ARG A 26 12.17 13.53 19.67
C ARG A 26 12.35 13.63 21.18
N LEU A 27 11.60 12.84 21.96
CA LEU A 27 11.68 12.85 23.42
C LEU A 27 12.47 11.65 23.96
N ASP A 28 12.34 10.49 23.30
CA ASP A 28 12.91 9.21 23.78
C ASP A 28 14.05 8.71 22.87
N GLY A 29 13.96 8.98 21.56
CA GLY A 29 14.91 8.54 20.53
C GLY A 29 15.96 9.58 20.13
N THR A 30 16.28 10.56 20.99
CA THR A 30 17.25 11.61 20.67
C THR A 30 18.58 10.99 20.27
N GLY A 31 18.91 11.05 18.99
CA GLY A 31 20.19 10.53 18.48
C GLY A 31 20.09 9.48 17.38
N GLY A 32 18.90 8.97 17.05
CA GLY A 32 18.80 7.76 16.21
C GLY A 32 19.13 6.48 16.99
N GLN A 33 18.89 6.49 18.31
CA GLN A 33 19.04 5.29 19.13
C GLN A 33 17.75 4.45 19.07
N GLU A 34 17.93 3.16 18.85
CA GLU A 34 16.88 2.16 19.01
C GLU A 34 16.46 2.02 20.49
N PRO A 35 15.20 1.67 20.78
CA PRO A 35 14.12 1.25 19.87
C PRO A 35 13.20 2.39 19.39
N GLY A 36 13.33 3.60 19.94
CA GLY A 36 12.38 4.70 19.70
C GLY A 36 12.30 5.15 18.25
N TRP A 37 13.45 5.16 17.55
CA TRP A 37 13.54 5.54 16.14
C TRP A 37 12.77 4.55 15.23
N THR A 38 12.94 3.24 15.38
CA THR A 38 12.22 2.24 14.57
C THR A 38 10.72 2.29 14.83
N VAL A 39 10.31 2.37 16.10
CA VAL A 39 8.88 2.42 16.45
C VAL A 39 8.21 3.68 15.89
N ALA A 40 8.93 4.81 15.85
CA ALA A 40 8.44 6.04 15.22
C ALA A 40 8.16 5.86 13.72
N HIS A 41 9.08 5.26 12.98
CA HIS A 41 8.89 5.00 11.54
C HIS A 41 7.74 4.04 11.29
N ILE A 42 7.57 2.99 12.10
CA ILE A 42 6.42 2.10 12.01
C ILE A 42 5.11 2.86 12.26
N ALA A 43 5.06 3.73 13.29
CA ALA A 43 3.90 4.58 13.54
C ALA A 43 3.61 5.48 12.32
N TRP A 44 4.65 6.02 11.68
CA TRP A 44 4.49 6.82 10.48
C TRP A 44 4.04 6.01 9.25
N VAL A 45 4.54 4.81 9.02
CA VAL A 45 4.01 3.92 7.96
C VAL A 45 2.50 3.72 8.13
N LEU A 46 2.06 3.39 9.35
CA LEU A 46 0.64 3.18 9.65
C LEU A 46 -0.18 4.47 9.45
N ASN A 47 0.35 5.61 9.88
CA ASN A 47 -0.29 6.92 9.69
C ASN A 47 -0.52 7.21 8.19
N THR A 48 0.47 6.96 7.35
CA THR A 48 0.42 7.24 5.91
C THR A 48 -0.65 6.38 5.23
N VAL A 49 -0.73 5.09 5.56
CA VAL A 49 -1.82 4.21 5.08
C VAL A 49 -3.18 4.74 5.52
N MET A 50 -3.30 5.22 6.76
CA MET A 50 -4.54 5.79 7.26
C MET A 50 -4.91 7.11 6.56
N TYR A 51 -3.95 7.97 6.22
CA TYR A 51 -4.21 9.17 5.42
C TYR A 51 -4.65 8.85 3.99
N ALA A 52 -4.10 7.81 3.36
CA ALA A 52 -4.61 7.33 2.08
C ALA A 52 -6.09 6.92 2.17
N ILE A 53 -6.48 6.23 3.25
CA ILE A 53 -7.89 5.88 3.53
C ILE A 53 -8.75 7.15 3.74
N VAL A 54 -8.21 8.17 4.42
CA VAL A 54 -8.88 9.47 4.58
C VAL A 54 -9.14 10.12 3.20
N CYS A 55 -8.16 10.15 2.30
CA CYS A 55 -8.32 10.68 0.95
C CYS A 55 -9.44 9.94 0.17
N VAL A 56 -9.49 8.60 0.28
CA VAL A 56 -10.57 7.80 -0.35
C VAL A 56 -11.93 8.17 0.21
N GLU A 57 -12.06 8.35 1.54
CA GLU A 57 -13.36 8.71 2.14
C GLU A 57 -13.79 10.14 1.80
N LEU A 58 -12.86 11.10 1.76
CA LEU A 58 -13.15 12.47 1.32
C LEU A 58 -13.60 12.48 -0.15
N TYR A 59 -12.93 11.72 -1.02
CA TYR A 59 -13.37 11.50 -2.40
C TYR A 59 -14.79 10.93 -2.47
N ARG A 60 -15.09 9.89 -1.67
CA ARG A 60 -16.43 9.27 -1.65
C ARG A 60 -17.52 10.26 -1.25
N ARG A 61 -17.24 11.20 -0.35
CA ARG A 61 -18.15 12.29 0.03
C ARG A 61 -18.30 13.33 -1.08
N ALA A 62 -17.27 13.51 -1.90
CA ALA A 62 -17.25 14.42 -3.03
C ALA A 62 -17.86 13.84 -4.32
N ARG A 63 -17.97 12.51 -4.48
CA ARG A 63 -18.27 11.86 -5.79
C ARG A 63 -19.57 12.29 -6.49
N ASP A 64 -20.61 12.68 -5.75
CA ASP A 64 -21.91 13.07 -6.31
C ASP A 64 -21.92 14.55 -6.75
N THR A 65 -20.88 15.02 -7.44
CA THR A 65 -20.72 16.41 -7.90
C THR A 65 -20.97 16.57 -9.40
N THR A 66 -21.02 17.83 -9.85
CA THR A 66 -20.98 18.21 -11.28
C THR A 66 -19.75 17.59 -11.97
N PRO A 67 -19.72 17.51 -13.33
CA PRO A 67 -18.58 16.96 -14.06
C PRO A 67 -17.23 17.56 -13.63
N GLY A 68 -17.12 18.88 -13.51
CA GLY A 68 -15.90 19.55 -13.04
C GLY A 68 -15.52 19.18 -11.60
N GLY A 69 -16.49 19.09 -10.69
CA GLY A 69 -16.23 18.63 -9.32
C GLY A 69 -15.77 17.17 -9.27
N ARG A 70 -16.25 16.33 -10.19
CA ARG A 70 -15.82 14.92 -10.28
C ARG A 70 -14.37 14.82 -10.72
N THR A 71 -13.96 15.60 -11.72
CA THR A 71 -12.56 15.67 -12.16
C THR A 71 -11.64 16.13 -11.03
N LEU A 72 -12.02 17.18 -10.31
CA LEU A 72 -11.25 17.67 -9.15
C LEU A 72 -11.16 16.62 -8.03
N ALA A 73 -12.27 15.95 -7.70
CA ALA A 73 -12.30 14.90 -6.70
C ALA A 73 -11.40 13.71 -7.09
N THR A 74 -11.48 13.25 -8.35
CA THR A 74 -10.65 12.15 -8.86
C THR A 74 -9.17 12.54 -8.91
N GLY A 75 -8.84 13.72 -9.46
CA GLY A 75 -7.46 14.20 -9.56
C GLY A 75 -6.81 14.37 -8.18
N SER A 76 -7.52 14.98 -7.23
CA SER A 76 -7.03 15.09 -5.84
C SER A 76 -6.91 13.74 -5.14
N LEU A 77 -7.79 12.76 -5.42
CA LEU A 77 -7.61 11.40 -4.91
C LEU A 77 -6.31 10.78 -5.45
N ILE A 78 -6.09 10.83 -6.77
CA ILE A 78 -4.90 10.28 -7.40
C ILE A 78 -3.64 10.92 -6.82
N ALA A 79 -3.59 12.26 -6.75
CA ALA A 79 -2.48 12.99 -6.15
C ALA A 79 -2.25 12.58 -4.68
N GLY A 80 -3.32 12.44 -3.90
CA GLY A 80 -3.24 12.00 -2.51
C GLY A 80 -2.68 10.59 -2.34
N LEU A 81 -3.09 9.66 -3.21
CA LEU A 81 -2.58 8.29 -3.20
C LEU A 81 -1.12 8.20 -3.65
N ILE A 82 -0.71 8.99 -4.66
CA ILE A 82 0.69 9.10 -5.08
C ILE A 82 1.53 9.62 -3.93
N GLY A 83 1.12 10.73 -3.29
CA GLY A 83 1.90 11.30 -2.19
C GLY A 83 1.97 10.39 -0.96
N ALA A 84 0.91 9.64 -0.66
CA ALA A 84 0.96 8.60 0.36
C ALA A 84 1.93 7.46 -0.04
N GLY A 85 1.97 7.08 -1.31
CA GLY A 85 2.93 6.11 -1.84
C GLY A 85 4.39 6.58 -1.65
N CYS A 86 4.69 7.82 -2.04
CA CYS A 86 6.01 8.42 -1.84
C CYS A 86 6.42 8.44 -0.36
N LEU A 87 5.52 8.86 0.54
CA LEU A 87 5.78 8.82 1.98
C LEU A 87 6.01 7.41 2.50
N LEU A 88 5.29 6.40 1.98
CA LEU A 88 5.55 5.00 2.37
C LEU A 88 6.93 4.54 1.92
N VAL A 89 7.31 4.84 0.67
CA VAL A 89 8.65 4.53 0.15
C VAL A 89 9.72 5.20 1.01
N GLN A 90 9.53 6.48 1.36
CA GLN A 90 10.42 7.21 2.26
C GLN A 90 10.62 6.47 3.59
N MET A 91 9.53 6.13 4.28
CA MET A 91 9.61 5.45 5.58
C MET A 91 10.25 4.05 5.47
N VAL A 92 10.03 3.34 4.36
CA VAL A 92 10.64 2.03 4.10
C VAL A 92 12.15 2.19 3.87
N ILE A 93 12.57 3.16 3.06
CA ILE A 93 13.99 3.48 2.87
C ILE A 93 14.63 3.80 4.20
N ASP A 94 14.01 4.68 4.99
CA ASP A 94 14.53 5.06 6.30
C ASP A 94 14.75 3.80 7.15
N LEU A 95 13.74 2.94 7.31
CA LEU A 95 13.84 1.67 8.04
C LEU A 95 14.94 0.74 7.52
N VAL A 96 15.07 0.60 6.20
CA VAL A 96 16.14 -0.22 5.60
C VAL A 96 17.51 0.34 5.96
N VAL A 97 17.72 1.65 5.81
CA VAL A 97 18.99 2.30 6.20
C VAL A 97 19.26 2.10 7.69
N GLY A 98 18.24 2.25 8.54
CA GLY A 98 18.34 2.06 9.98
C GLY A 98 18.74 0.64 10.37
N PHE A 99 18.15 -0.39 9.75
CA PHE A 99 18.51 -1.79 10.01
C PHE A 99 19.83 -2.22 9.37
N SER A 100 20.28 -1.54 8.33
CA SER A 100 21.50 -1.86 7.58
C SER A 100 22.75 -1.19 8.15
N THR A 101 22.66 -0.40 9.22
CA THR A 101 23.80 0.36 9.76
C THR A 101 23.89 0.24 11.29
N ASP A 102 25.11 0.15 11.81
CA ASP A 102 25.35 -0.03 13.25
C ASP A 102 25.42 1.30 14.02
N ASN A 103 25.65 2.40 13.32
CA ASN A 103 25.82 3.71 13.93
C ASN A 103 25.31 4.86 13.05
N ARG A 104 25.15 6.03 13.67
CA ARG A 104 24.56 7.21 13.03
C ARG A 104 25.40 7.78 11.88
N THR A 105 26.72 7.62 11.94
CA THR A 105 27.61 8.13 10.89
C THR A 105 27.38 7.33 9.61
N ASP A 106 27.34 6.01 9.71
CA ASP A 106 27.06 5.11 8.59
C ASP A 106 25.65 5.31 8.05
N MET A 107 24.66 5.47 8.95
CA MET A 107 23.28 5.78 8.58
C MET A 107 23.18 7.08 7.74
N ARG A 108 23.90 8.14 8.13
CA ARG A 108 23.94 9.41 7.37
C ARG A 108 24.65 9.26 6.03
N ALA A 109 25.75 8.51 5.98
CA ALA A 109 26.48 8.28 4.74
C ALA A 109 25.61 7.49 3.74
N LEU A 110 24.98 6.40 4.20
CA LEU A 110 24.10 5.58 3.37
C LEU A 110 22.85 6.35 2.92
N SER A 111 22.20 7.09 3.83
CA SER A 111 21.08 7.97 3.46
C SER A 111 21.50 9.04 2.44
N GLY A 112 22.68 9.65 2.61
CA GLY A 112 23.24 10.60 1.64
C GLY A 112 23.36 10.00 0.23
N HIS A 113 23.94 8.80 0.11
CA HIS A 113 24.03 8.11 -1.18
C HIS A 113 22.67 7.84 -1.84
N ILE A 114 21.63 7.57 -1.04
CA ILE A 114 20.27 7.36 -1.55
C ILE A 114 19.67 8.68 -2.02
N HIS A 115 19.88 9.78 -1.29
CA HIS A 115 19.40 11.11 -1.69
C HIS A 115 20.08 11.62 -2.97
N ASP A 116 21.34 11.24 -3.19
CA ASP A 116 22.12 11.59 -4.39
C ASP A 116 21.62 10.87 -5.65
N LEU A 117 20.71 9.88 -5.53
CA LEU A 117 20.08 9.24 -6.68
C LEU A 117 19.22 10.24 -7.48
N PRO A 118 19.37 10.34 -8.82
CA PRO A 118 18.74 11.37 -9.65
C PRO A 118 17.21 11.47 -9.55
N GLY A 119 16.69 12.33 -8.67
CA GLY A 119 15.26 12.56 -8.49
C GLY A 119 14.63 11.88 -7.27
N VAL A 120 15.37 11.06 -6.51
CA VAL A 120 14.89 10.48 -5.24
C VAL A 120 14.55 11.58 -4.25
N GLN A 121 15.42 12.58 -4.09
CA GLN A 121 15.16 13.74 -3.25
C GLN A 121 13.81 14.40 -3.60
N ALA A 122 13.59 14.72 -4.88
CA ALA A 122 12.36 15.37 -5.33
C ALA A 122 11.12 14.47 -5.21
N ALA A 123 11.21 13.20 -5.61
CA ALA A 123 10.07 12.29 -5.70
C ALA A 123 9.69 11.64 -4.37
N VAL A 124 10.66 11.34 -3.50
CA VAL A 124 10.46 10.57 -2.28
C VAL A 124 10.48 11.45 -1.04
N TYR A 125 11.30 12.50 -1.01
CA TYR A 125 11.52 13.32 0.19
C TYR A 125 10.84 14.70 0.13
N ASP A 126 10.67 15.28 -1.06
CA ASP A 126 10.14 16.65 -1.22
C ASP A 126 8.72 16.69 -1.84
N ILE A 127 8.64 16.75 -3.17
CA ILE A 127 7.41 17.05 -3.93
C ILE A 127 6.41 15.91 -3.81
N GLY A 128 6.86 14.65 -3.91
CA GLY A 128 5.97 13.49 -3.83
C GLY A 128 5.13 13.47 -2.56
N PRO A 129 5.75 13.44 -1.37
CA PRO A 129 5.05 13.57 -0.09
C PRO A 129 4.11 14.78 -0.01
N ALA A 130 4.52 15.93 -0.53
CA ALA A 130 3.73 17.16 -0.50
C ALA A 130 2.37 17.00 -1.22
N LEU A 131 2.27 16.14 -2.25
CA LEU A 131 1.02 15.86 -2.96
C LEU A 131 -0.08 15.32 -2.04
N LEU A 132 0.27 14.55 -0.99
CA LEU A 132 -0.71 14.07 -0.01
C LEU A 132 -1.37 15.24 0.71
N PHE A 133 -0.58 16.18 1.20
CA PHE A 133 -1.07 17.31 1.97
C PHE A 133 -1.84 18.31 1.11
N VAL A 134 -1.38 18.55 -0.12
CA VAL A 134 -2.12 19.35 -1.12
C VAL A 134 -3.47 18.70 -1.43
N ALA A 135 -3.52 17.38 -1.63
CA ALA A 135 -4.76 16.66 -1.86
C ALA A 135 -5.74 16.79 -0.68
N LEU A 136 -5.26 16.74 0.57
CA LEU A 136 -6.09 16.97 1.75
C LEU A 136 -6.70 18.37 1.76
N ILE A 137 -5.93 19.42 1.45
CA ILE A 137 -6.45 20.79 1.33
C ILE A 137 -7.52 20.87 0.25
N VAL A 138 -7.22 20.37 -0.95
CA VAL A 138 -8.12 20.44 -2.11
C VAL A 138 -9.42 19.70 -1.82
N GLN A 139 -9.35 18.49 -1.26
CA GLN A 139 -10.55 17.71 -0.94
C GLN A 139 -11.38 18.35 0.19
N ALA A 140 -10.74 18.87 1.23
CA ALA A 140 -11.44 19.54 2.32
C ALA A 140 -12.14 20.82 1.85
N THR A 141 -11.43 21.64 1.07
CA THR A 141 -11.96 22.87 0.47
C THR A 141 -13.08 22.56 -0.51
N HIS A 142 -12.92 21.53 -1.35
CA HIS A 142 -13.95 21.11 -2.29
C HIS A 142 -15.23 20.65 -1.55
N LEU A 143 -15.11 19.88 -0.46
CA LEU A 143 -16.27 19.50 0.34
C LEU A 143 -16.97 20.71 0.97
N ALA A 144 -16.21 21.67 1.49
CA ALA A 144 -16.77 22.90 2.06
C ALA A 144 -17.48 23.75 1.01
N ALA A 145 -16.86 23.97 -0.15
CA ALA A 145 -17.44 24.73 -1.26
C ALA A 145 -18.73 24.11 -1.82
N ARG A 146 -18.92 22.80 -1.64
CA ARG A 146 -20.13 22.06 -2.05
C ARG A 146 -21.17 21.93 -0.94
N GLY A 147 -20.97 22.55 0.22
CA GLY A 147 -21.87 22.45 1.38
C GLY A 147 -21.94 21.04 1.99
N ARG A 148 -20.94 20.18 1.70
CA ARG A 148 -20.83 18.80 2.22
C ARG A 148 -19.80 18.65 3.33
N GLY A 149 -19.13 19.73 3.68
CA GLY A 149 -18.22 19.87 4.82
C GLY A 149 -18.39 21.27 5.41
N THR A 150 -17.78 21.49 6.58
CA THR A 150 -17.79 22.82 7.21
C THR A 150 -16.60 23.64 6.70
N THR A 151 -16.76 24.97 6.61
CA THR A 151 -15.64 25.88 6.32
C THR A 151 -14.54 25.77 7.38
N ARG A 152 -14.94 25.54 8.64
CA ARG A 152 -14.01 25.25 9.74
C ARG A 152 -13.14 24.00 9.49
N PHE A 153 -13.72 22.92 8.96
CA PHE A 153 -12.96 21.73 8.61
C PHE A 153 -11.89 22.04 7.55
N ALA A 154 -12.28 22.71 6.46
CA ALA A 154 -11.34 23.12 5.42
C ALA A 154 -10.24 24.04 5.97
N ALA A 155 -10.62 25.07 6.74
CA ALA A 155 -9.66 26.00 7.34
C ALA A 155 -8.66 25.29 8.27
N LEU A 156 -9.11 24.39 9.15
CA LEU A 156 -8.22 23.66 10.05
C LEU A 156 -7.28 22.72 9.29
N VAL A 157 -7.75 22.01 8.25
CA VAL A 157 -6.89 21.18 7.40
C VAL A 157 -5.82 22.05 6.71
N THR A 158 -6.22 23.17 6.12
CA THR A 158 -5.28 24.11 5.48
C THR A 158 -4.26 24.66 6.48
N VAL A 159 -4.70 25.14 7.64
CA VAL A 159 -3.81 25.66 8.68
C VAL A 159 -2.84 24.57 9.13
N ALA A 160 -3.30 23.34 9.35
CA ALA A 160 -2.40 22.27 9.75
C ALA A 160 -1.31 21.99 8.70
N VAL A 161 -1.68 21.92 7.42
CA VAL A 161 -0.71 21.70 6.34
C VAL A 161 0.27 22.87 6.22
N LEU A 162 -0.20 24.11 6.32
CA LEU A 162 0.66 25.30 6.31
C LEU A 162 1.61 25.34 7.50
N VAL A 163 1.15 24.98 8.71
CA VAL A 163 2.00 24.88 9.91
C VAL A 163 3.10 23.85 9.69
N ASN A 164 2.79 22.68 9.13
CA ASN A 164 3.80 21.67 8.82
C ASN A 164 4.79 22.15 7.74
N GLY A 165 4.29 22.82 6.69
CA GLY A 165 5.12 23.35 5.61
C GLY A 165 6.00 24.54 6.03
N ALA A 166 5.58 25.33 7.03
CA ALA A 166 6.37 26.44 7.55
C ALA A 166 7.69 25.99 8.17
N GLU A 167 7.77 24.73 8.63
CA GLU A 167 9.00 24.13 9.15
C GLU A 167 10.10 23.98 8.07
N LEU A 168 9.73 24.01 6.78
CA LEU A 168 10.69 24.07 5.68
C LEU A 168 11.35 25.44 5.54
N LEU A 169 10.73 26.49 6.10
CA LEU A 169 11.18 27.88 5.99
C LEU A 169 11.83 28.38 7.28
N VAL A 170 11.42 27.82 8.41
CA VAL A 170 11.86 28.24 9.75
C VAL A 170 12.23 27.00 10.54
N ASP A 171 13.46 26.98 11.06
CA ASP A 171 13.90 25.91 11.97
C ASP A 171 13.16 26.08 13.32
N ILE A 172 12.19 25.19 13.56
CA ILE A 172 11.39 25.18 14.78
C ILE A 172 11.97 24.13 15.72
N PRO A 173 12.34 24.50 16.97
CA PRO A 173 12.90 23.57 17.93
C PRO A 173 12.06 22.30 18.06
N LEU A 174 12.74 21.15 18.14
CA LEU A 174 12.13 19.81 18.26
C LEU A 174 11.14 19.45 17.15
N ARG A 175 11.06 20.19 16.04
CA ARG A 175 10.03 20.00 15.02
C ARG A 175 8.61 20.10 15.59
N LEU A 176 8.37 21.08 16.47
CA LEU A 176 7.06 21.26 17.11
C LEU A 176 5.95 21.57 16.09
N ALA A 177 6.28 22.08 14.91
CA ALA A 177 5.30 22.28 13.84
C ALA A 177 4.71 20.96 13.35
N GLN A 178 5.50 19.88 13.22
CA GLN A 178 4.99 18.55 12.92
C GLN A 178 3.94 18.07 13.95
N ALA A 179 4.25 18.15 15.25
CA ALA A 179 3.34 17.74 16.32
C ALA A 179 2.10 18.64 16.39
N GLY A 180 2.28 19.96 16.30
CA GLY A 180 1.20 20.94 16.28
C GLY A 180 0.26 20.73 15.10
N SER A 181 0.80 20.55 13.90
CA SER A 181 0.02 20.23 12.70
C SER A 181 -0.83 18.97 12.89
N ALA A 182 -0.24 17.89 13.41
CA ALA A 182 -0.94 16.66 13.68
C ALA A 182 -2.10 16.85 14.68
N LEU A 183 -1.92 17.65 15.73
CA LEU A 183 -3.00 17.98 16.67
C LEU A 183 -4.11 18.83 16.03
N ILE A 184 -3.76 19.78 15.16
CA ILE A 184 -4.75 20.58 14.41
C ILE A 184 -5.54 19.68 13.44
N LEU A 185 -4.86 18.77 12.72
CA LEU A 185 -5.53 17.77 11.87
C LEU A 185 -6.44 16.87 12.69
N TRP A 186 -6.00 16.43 13.87
CA TRP A 186 -6.83 15.63 14.77
C TRP A 186 -8.13 16.36 15.14
N LEU A 187 -8.04 17.64 15.53
CA LEU A 187 -9.21 18.47 15.83
C LEU A 187 -10.12 18.65 14.61
N ALA A 188 -9.55 18.82 13.41
CA ALA A 188 -10.31 18.89 12.16
C ALA A 188 -11.05 17.57 11.86
N PHE A 189 -10.39 16.44 12.09
CA PHE A 189 -10.83 15.12 11.70
C PHE A 189 -11.81 14.48 12.68
N LEU A 190 -11.73 14.85 13.96
CA LEU A 190 -12.50 14.26 15.05
C LEU A 190 -14.04 14.26 14.83
N PRO A 191 -14.69 15.35 14.34
CA PRO A 191 -16.13 15.34 14.08
C PRO A 191 -16.53 14.34 12.99
N ILE A 192 -15.77 14.27 11.90
CA ILE A 192 -16.00 13.35 10.78
C ILE A 192 -15.76 11.90 11.22
N GLY A 193 -14.68 11.66 11.96
CA GLY A 193 -14.37 10.34 12.52
C GLY A 193 -15.48 9.82 13.43
N ARG A 194 -15.97 10.66 14.36
CA ARG A 194 -17.10 10.31 15.25
C ARG A 194 -18.39 10.05 14.49
N GLU A 195 -18.71 10.87 13.49
CA GLU A 195 -19.87 10.66 12.60
C GLU A 195 -19.81 9.29 11.92
N LEU A 196 -18.67 8.95 11.32
CA LEU A 196 -18.46 7.68 10.63
C LEU A 196 -18.57 6.48 11.57
N LEU A 197 -17.97 6.57 12.76
CA LEU A 197 -18.04 5.53 13.78
C LEU A 197 -19.47 5.32 14.28
N ARG A 198 -20.25 6.38 14.54
CA ARG A 198 -21.68 6.26 14.90
C ARG A 198 -22.52 5.66 13.78
N ARG A 199 -22.30 6.09 12.54
CA ARG A 199 -23.00 5.50 11.37
C ARG A 199 -22.61 4.04 11.14
N SER A 200 -21.43 3.64 11.60
CA SER A 200 -20.97 2.25 11.51
C SER A 200 -21.73 1.31 12.45
N THR A 201 -22.21 1.81 13.59
CA THR A 201 -22.99 1.04 14.58
C THR A 201 -24.48 1.02 14.24
N SER A 202 -25.00 2.06 13.59
CA SER A 202 -26.44 2.18 13.26
C SER A 202 -26.82 1.61 11.89
N ALA A 203 -25.86 1.29 11.02
CA ALA A 203 -26.18 0.74 9.71
C ALA A 203 -26.69 -0.70 9.85
N PRO A 204 -27.92 -1.04 9.38
CA PRO A 204 -28.35 -2.43 9.31
C PRO A 204 -27.31 -3.20 8.48
N ALA A 205 -26.88 -4.36 8.98
CA ALA A 205 -25.76 -5.14 8.44
C ALA A 205 -25.87 -5.49 6.94
N ARG A 206 -27.02 -5.27 6.29
CA ARG A 206 -27.32 -5.66 4.92
C ARG A 206 -26.75 -4.73 3.83
N THR A 207 -26.57 -3.42 4.04
CA THR A 207 -26.20 -2.50 2.93
C THR A 207 -24.71 -2.23 2.77
N ALA A 208 -23.87 -2.50 3.78
CA ALA A 208 -22.41 -2.32 3.68
C ALA A 208 -21.69 -3.53 3.05
N MET A 209 -22.42 -4.59 2.73
CA MET A 209 -21.88 -5.88 2.29
C MET A 209 -21.80 -6.06 0.78
N THR A 210 -22.23 -5.10 -0.05
CA THR A 210 -22.28 -5.31 -1.51
C THR A 210 -20.96 -4.97 -2.23
N THR A 211 -20.13 -4.05 -1.70
CA THR A 211 -18.91 -3.62 -2.41
C THR A 211 -17.68 -4.47 -2.13
N TRP A 212 -17.49 -4.97 -0.91
CA TRP A 212 -16.31 -5.77 -0.58
C TRP A 212 -16.28 -7.13 -1.29
N PRO A 213 -17.35 -7.95 -1.30
CA PRO A 213 -17.37 -9.20 -2.04
C PRO A 213 -17.08 -8.99 -3.52
N ALA A 214 -17.62 -7.92 -4.12
CA ALA A 214 -17.33 -7.60 -5.50
C ALA A 214 -15.85 -7.26 -5.72
N LEU A 215 -15.29 -6.35 -4.92
CA LEU A 215 -13.87 -5.97 -5.00
C LEU A 215 -12.94 -7.18 -4.78
N ALA A 216 -13.17 -7.95 -3.72
CA ALA A 216 -12.39 -9.13 -3.41
C ALA A 216 -12.58 -10.26 -4.44
N GLY A 217 -13.78 -10.38 -5.00
CA GLY A 217 -14.10 -11.32 -6.07
C GLY A 217 -13.29 -11.02 -7.33
N TRP A 218 -13.28 -9.76 -7.76
CA TRP A 218 -12.45 -9.31 -8.86
C TRP A 218 -10.96 -9.42 -8.56
N ALA A 219 -10.51 -9.08 -7.35
CA ALA A 219 -9.12 -9.21 -6.95
C ALA A 219 -8.60 -10.66 -7.03
N LEU A 220 -9.39 -11.64 -6.57
CA LEU A 220 -9.06 -13.07 -6.67
C LEU A 220 -8.96 -13.56 -8.12
N ILE A 221 -9.70 -12.94 -9.05
CA ILE A 221 -9.70 -13.31 -10.47
C ILE A 221 -8.56 -12.59 -11.21
N LEU A 222 -8.39 -11.29 -10.97
CA LEU A 222 -7.55 -10.43 -11.79
C LEU A 222 -6.10 -10.30 -11.28
N ALA A 223 -5.83 -10.56 -9.99
CA ALA A 223 -4.44 -10.49 -9.49
C ALA A 223 -3.49 -11.42 -10.25
N PRO A 224 -3.81 -12.72 -10.46
CA PRO A 224 -2.95 -13.60 -11.26
C PRO A 224 -2.87 -13.15 -12.72
N VAL A 225 -3.98 -12.69 -13.31
CA VAL A 225 -4.02 -12.22 -14.70
C VAL A 225 -3.10 -11.01 -14.90
N ALA A 226 -3.09 -10.07 -13.95
CA ALA A 226 -2.19 -8.93 -13.98
C ALA A 226 -0.72 -9.37 -13.83
N GLN A 227 -0.43 -10.34 -12.96
CA GLN A 227 0.93 -10.90 -12.85
C GLN A 227 1.43 -11.54 -14.15
N LEU A 228 0.57 -12.31 -14.83
CA LEU A 228 0.87 -12.87 -16.15
C LEU A 228 1.00 -11.77 -17.21
N GLY A 229 0.13 -10.77 -17.16
CA GLY A 229 0.09 -9.65 -18.09
C GLY A 229 1.39 -8.85 -18.07
N GLY A 230 1.84 -8.44 -16.88
CA GLY A 230 3.13 -7.74 -16.72
C GLY A 230 4.31 -8.58 -17.23
N TRP A 231 4.34 -9.88 -16.88
CA TRP A 231 5.40 -10.79 -17.36
C TRP A 231 5.41 -10.94 -18.87
N THR A 232 4.22 -11.05 -19.47
CA THR A 232 4.05 -11.18 -20.92
C THR A 232 4.49 -9.90 -21.63
N LEU A 233 4.14 -8.73 -21.10
CA LEU A 233 4.57 -7.44 -21.64
C LEU A 233 6.08 -7.24 -21.55
N MET A 234 6.73 -7.66 -20.46
CA MET A 234 8.19 -7.64 -20.36
C MET A 234 8.85 -8.47 -21.45
N ARG A 235 8.24 -9.59 -21.82
CA ARG A 235 8.73 -10.46 -22.89
C ARG A 235 8.55 -9.85 -24.29
N PHE A 236 7.49 -9.07 -24.52
CA PHE A 236 7.18 -8.48 -25.83
C PHE A 236 7.87 -7.13 -26.09
N GLY A 237 8.94 -6.80 -25.35
CA GLY A 237 9.74 -5.60 -25.58
C GLY A 237 10.16 -4.85 -24.32
N GLY A 238 9.53 -5.13 -23.17
CA GLY A 238 9.90 -4.47 -21.91
C GLY A 238 11.34 -4.75 -21.45
N ASN A 239 11.92 -5.90 -21.79
CA ASN A 239 13.30 -6.25 -21.43
C ASN A 239 14.38 -5.45 -22.18
N GLU A 240 14.04 -4.79 -23.29
CA GLU A 240 15.00 -3.99 -24.07
C GLU A 240 15.22 -2.59 -23.47
N GLY A 241 14.38 -2.18 -22.50
CA GLY A 241 14.51 -0.96 -21.71
C GLY A 241 14.15 0.33 -22.44
N VAL A 242 13.72 1.35 -21.67
CA VAL A 242 13.26 2.69 -22.08
C VAL A 242 11.98 2.74 -22.94
N GLU A 243 11.55 1.62 -23.52
CA GLU A 243 10.30 1.56 -24.28
C GLU A 243 9.05 1.60 -23.39
N PRO A 244 7.91 2.13 -23.90
CA PRO A 244 6.66 2.24 -23.14
C PRO A 244 6.18 0.89 -22.57
N TRP A 245 6.57 -0.24 -23.19
CA TRP A 245 6.21 -1.58 -22.74
C TRP A 245 6.72 -1.92 -21.35
N ALA A 246 7.93 -1.47 -20.98
CA ALA A 246 8.46 -1.70 -19.65
C ALA A 246 7.61 -0.96 -18.59
N THR A 247 7.29 0.31 -18.83
CA THR A 247 6.45 1.11 -17.94
C THR A 247 5.05 0.49 -17.80
N ILE A 248 4.44 0.07 -18.91
CA ILE A 248 3.12 -0.58 -18.88
C ILE A 248 3.20 -1.90 -18.10
N ALA A 249 4.25 -2.71 -18.31
CA ALA A 249 4.42 -3.97 -17.62
C ALA A 249 4.49 -3.80 -16.10
N HIS A 250 5.34 -2.90 -15.60
CA HIS A 250 5.48 -2.62 -14.17
C HIS A 250 4.22 -1.99 -13.58
N ALA A 251 3.50 -1.14 -14.32
CA ALA A 251 2.21 -0.62 -13.89
C ALA A 251 1.14 -1.72 -13.77
N VAL A 252 1.12 -2.68 -14.70
CA VAL A 252 0.22 -3.85 -14.65
C VAL A 252 0.58 -4.74 -13.44
N TRP A 253 1.86 -4.99 -13.19
CA TRP A 253 2.31 -5.72 -12.00
C TRP A 253 1.95 -5.03 -10.70
N LEU A 254 2.14 -3.71 -10.61
CA LEU A 254 1.75 -2.90 -9.46
C LEU A 254 0.26 -3.06 -9.13
N ILE A 255 -0.61 -2.99 -10.15
CA ILE A 255 -2.05 -3.25 -9.99
C ILE A 255 -2.28 -4.69 -9.50
N GLY A 256 -1.58 -5.66 -10.08
CA GLY A 256 -1.64 -7.07 -9.69
C GLY A 256 -1.32 -7.30 -8.21
N PHE A 257 -0.25 -6.68 -7.69
CA PHE A 257 0.13 -6.79 -6.28
C PHE A 257 -0.86 -6.10 -5.35
N VAL A 258 -1.42 -4.95 -5.73
CA VAL A 258 -2.51 -4.31 -4.95
C VAL A 258 -3.74 -5.23 -4.89
N MET A 259 -4.12 -5.86 -6.00
CA MET A 259 -5.20 -6.84 -6.01
C MET A 259 -4.86 -8.08 -5.18
N LEU A 260 -3.62 -8.55 -5.20
CA LEU A 260 -3.17 -9.68 -4.39
C LEU A 260 -3.28 -9.38 -2.89
N ALA A 261 -2.97 -8.15 -2.46
CA ALA A 261 -3.21 -7.70 -1.08
C ALA A 261 -4.67 -7.86 -0.68
N ILE A 262 -5.60 -7.41 -1.54
CA ILE A 262 -7.05 -7.52 -1.30
C ILE A 262 -7.46 -9.00 -1.23
N ALA A 263 -6.95 -9.84 -2.13
CA ALA A 263 -7.20 -11.28 -2.14
C ALA A 263 -6.74 -11.94 -0.83
N CYS A 264 -5.53 -11.62 -0.33
CA CYS A 264 -5.00 -12.13 0.95
C CYS A 264 -5.91 -11.76 2.13
N VAL A 265 -6.39 -10.51 2.19
CA VAL A 265 -7.32 -10.06 3.25
C VAL A 265 -8.64 -10.84 3.18
N GLU A 266 -9.17 -11.12 2.00
CA GLU A 266 -10.39 -11.91 1.85
C GLU A 266 -10.19 -13.38 2.24
N LEU A 267 -9.08 -14.00 1.87
CA LEU A 267 -8.76 -15.36 2.28
C LEU A 267 -8.63 -15.45 3.81
N TYR A 268 -7.92 -14.52 4.45
CA TYR A 268 -7.88 -14.41 5.91
C TYR A 268 -9.27 -14.26 6.53
N ARG A 269 -10.14 -13.42 5.96
CA ARG A 269 -11.52 -13.24 6.45
C ARG A 269 -12.35 -14.52 6.39
N ARG A 270 -12.00 -15.48 5.54
CA ARG A 270 -12.67 -16.77 5.43
C ARG A 270 -12.14 -17.82 6.40
N VAL A 271 -10.92 -17.66 6.91
CA VAL A 271 -10.33 -18.60 7.88
C VAL A 271 -11.10 -18.60 9.20
N ARG A 272 -11.65 -17.45 9.64
CA ARG A 272 -12.44 -17.25 10.89
C ARG A 272 -12.38 -18.45 11.86
N SER A 273 -11.27 -18.54 12.60
CA SER A 273 -11.00 -19.61 13.55
C SER A 273 -10.85 -19.02 14.96
N ARG A 274 -10.61 -19.87 15.96
CA ARG A 274 -10.30 -19.46 17.35
C ARG A 274 -8.93 -20.02 17.75
N GLY A 275 -8.30 -19.40 18.76
CA GLY A 275 -7.03 -19.89 19.33
C GLY A 275 -5.85 -19.84 18.36
N ALA A 276 -5.00 -20.87 18.39
CA ALA A 276 -3.74 -20.94 17.64
C ALA A 276 -3.92 -20.78 16.11
N ALA A 277 -4.97 -21.36 15.54
CA ALA A 277 -5.26 -21.22 14.11
C ALA A 277 -5.51 -19.75 13.71
N GLN A 278 -6.13 -18.96 14.59
CA GLN A 278 -6.40 -17.55 14.32
C GLN A 278 -5.14 -16.70 14.43
N LEU A 279 -4.21 -17.07 15.31
CA LEU A 279 -2.89 -16.46 15.41
C LEU A 279 -2.06 -16.76 14.15
N LEU A 280 -2.04 -18.02 13.71
CA LEU A 280 -1.37 -18.43 12.48
C LEU A 280 -1.94 -17.69 11.26
N ALA A 281 -3.25 -17.57 11.14
CA ALA A 281 -3.90 -16.80 10.08
C ALA A 281 -3.47 -15.32 10.08
N ARG A 282 -3.33 -14.70 11.26
CA ARG A 282 -2.87 -13.31 11.39
C ARG A 282 -1.40 -13.18 10.97
N ALA A 283 -0.54 -14.04 11.48
CA ALA A 283 0.88 -14.06 11.12
C ALA A 283 1.06 -14.26 9.60
N SER A 284 0.32 -15.20 9.01
CA SER A 284 0.35 -15.46 7.56
C SER A 284 -0.12 -14.27 6.74
N LEU A 285 -1.20 -13.60 7.17
CA LEU A 285 -1.66 -12.37 6.52
C LEU A 285 -0.61 -11.26 6.65
N THR A 286 -0.01 -11.08 7.82
CA THR A 286 1.03 -10.07 8.03
C THR A 286 2.23 -10.32 7.12
N VAL A 287 2.75 -11.55 7.06
CA VAL A 287 3.84 -11.93 6.14
C VAL A 287 3.44 -11.64 4.69
N ALA A 288 2.24 -12.02 4.28
CA ALA A 288 1.77 -11.76 2.92
C ALA A 288 1.68 -10.26 2.61
N LEU A 289 1.15 -9.45 3.52
CA LEU A 289 0.99 -8.02 3.29
C LEU A 289 2.31 -7.24 3.33
N VAL A 290 3.26 -7.64 4.19
CA VAL A 290 4.62 -7.07 4.18
C VAL A 290 5.31 -7.37 2.86
N SER A 291 5.20 -8.62 2.39
CA SER A 291 5.78 -9.02 1.11
C SER A 291 5.13 -8.31 -0.09
N VAL A 292 3.80 -8.18 -0.11
CA VAL A 292 3.11 -7.38 -1.13
C VAL A 292 3.55 -5.92 -1.10
N ALA A 293 3.78 -5.35 0.10
CA ALA A 293 4.28 -3.99 0.21
C ALA A 293 5.69 -3.85 -0.38
N ALA A 294 6.57 -4.85 -0.15
CA ALA A 294 7.89 -4.90 -0.78
C ALA A 294 7.78 -4.99 -2.32
N SER A 295 6.89 -5.83 -2.86
CA SER A 295 6.64 -5.91 -4.31
C SER A 295 6.06 -4.62 -4.88
N ILE A 296 5.20 -3.93 -4.14
CA ILE A 296 4.70 -2.61 -4.55
C ILE A 296 5.85 -1.60 -4.58
N ALA A 297 6.72 -1.60 -3.57
CA ALA A 297 7.88 -0.72 -3.53
C ALA A 297 8.84 -1.00 -4.68
N GLU A 298 9.14 -2.28 -4.97
CA GLU A 298 9.91 -2.73 -6.14
C GLU A 298 9.34 -2.13 -7.43
N MET A 299 8.05 -2.33 -7.69
CA MET A 299 7.41 -1.81 -8.91
C MET A 299 7.43 -0.28 -9.00
N LEU A 300 7.33 0.43 -7.86
CA LEU A 300 7.45 1.89 -7.83
C LEU A 300 8.88 2.35 -8.12
N VAL A 301 9.87 1.65 -7.60
CA VAL A 301 11.29 1.89 -7.88
C VAL A 301 11.57 1.66 -9.37
N ASP A 302 11.10 0.56 -9.94
CA ASP A 302 11.33 0.26 -11.36
C ASP A 302 10.65 1.28 -12.28
N LEU A 303 9.42 1.69 -11.97
CA LEU A 303 8.72 2.77 -12.68
C LEU A 303 9.48 4.10 -12.58
N TYR A 304 10.06 4.39 -11.41
CA TYR A 304 10.88 5.57 -11.22
C TYR A 304 12.17 5.51 -12.04
N VAL A 305 12.93 4.40 -12.00
CA VAL A 305 14.14 4.18 -12.80
C VAL A 305 13.85 4.36 -14.30
N LEU A 306 12.75 3.77 -14.78
CA LEU A 306 12.29 3.92 -16.16
C LEU A 306 11.98 5.38 -16.51
N SER A 307 11.38 6.15 -15.58
CA SER A 307 11.06 7.56 -15.79
C SER A 307 12.26 8.50 -15.70
N ALA A 308 13.29 8.10 -14.96
CA ALA A 308 14.47 8.93 -14.65
C ALA A 308 15.63 8.71 -15.62
N THR A 309 15.49 7.80 -16.59
CA THR A 309 16.57 7.43 -17.51
C THR A 309 16.11 7.47 -18.96
N ASP A 310 16.94 8.03 -19.84
CA ASP A 310 16.64 8.16 -21.28
C ASP A 310 17.29 7.04 -22.11
N THR A 311 18.22 6.30 -21.52
CA THR A 311 19.00 5.28 -22.21
C THR A 311 19.11 4.00 -21.40
N HIS A 312 19.19 2.85 -22.08
CA HIS A 312 19.35 1.56 -21.44
C HIS A 312 20.64 1.47 -20.58
N ALA A 313 21.69 2.20 -20.96
CA ALA A 313 22.92 2.28 -20.19
C ALA A 313 22.73 3.02 -18.86
N GLN A 314 22.00 4.15 -18.86
CA GLN A 314 21.64 4.88 -17.65
C GLN A 314 20.73 4.03 -16.75
N LEU A 315 19.74 3.34 -17.33
CA LEU A 315 18.86 2.42 -16.61
C LEU A 315 19.66 1.35 -15.86
N LYS A 316 20.58 0.65 -16.53
CA LYS A 316 21.47 -0.35 -15.91
C LYS A 316 22.44 0.23 -14.89
N ALA A 317 22.85 1.48 -15.03
CA ALA A 317 23.70 2.15 -14.06
C ALA A 317 22.91 2.47 -12.78
N LEU A 318 21.71 3.05 -12.94
CA LEU A 318 20.83 3.42 -11.83
C LEU A 318 20.29 2.19 -11.10
N ASP A 319 19.85 1.15 -11.82
CA ASP A 319 19.42 -0.13 -11.24
C ASP A 319 20.55 -0.77 -10.39
N ARG A 320 21.78 -0.82 -10.91
CA ARG A 320 22.94 -1.30 -10.13
C ARG A 320 23.21 -0.45 -8.89
N GLN A 321 23.05 0.87 -8.99
CA GLN A 321 23.24 1.77 -7.86
C GLN A 321 22.19 1.51 -6.76
N ILE A 322 20.93 1.33 -7.15
CA ILE A 322 19.84 1.01 -6.21
C ILE A 322 20.05 -0.38 -5.59
N ARG A 323 20.38 -1.40 -6.39
CA ARG A 323 20.65 -2.75 -5.89
C ARG A 323 21.87 -2.81 -4.98
N SER A 324 22.82 -1.88 -5.12
CA SER A 324 23.98 -1.80 -4.22
C SER A 324 23.67 -1.26 -2.83
N ILE A 325 22.46 -0.74 -2.59
CA ILE A 325 22.00 -0.36 -1.26
C ILE A 325 21.86 -1.64 -0.41
N PRO A 326 22.49 -1.72 0.78
CA PRO A 326 22.40 -2.91 1.63
C PRO A 326 20.95 -3.30 1.92
N ALA A 327 20.65 -4.60 1.80
CA ALA A 327 19.32 -5.20 1.93
C ALA A 327 18.32 -4.88 0.80
N ALA A 328 18.61 -3.97 -0.13
CA ALA A 328 17.68 -3.63 -1.20
C ALA A 328 17.47 -4.82 -2.15
N GLU A 329 18.52 -5.56 -2.47
CA GLU A 329 18.42 -6.76 -3.30
C GLU A 329 17.56 -7.84 -2.61
N GLU A 330 17.79 -8.12 -1.32
CA GLU A 330 17.05 -9.14 -0.58
C GLU A 330 15.59 -8.76 -0.34
N ILE A 331 15.30 -7.48 -0.06
CA ILE A 331 13.96 -6.99 0.28
C ILE A 331 13.13 -6.72 -0.96
N LEU A 332 13.67 -5.96 -1.93
CA LEU A 332 12.90 -5.51 -3.10
C LEU A 332 12.97 -6.50 -4.25
N TYR A 333 14.11 -7.18 -4.45
CA TYR A 333 14.33 -8.01 -5.64
C TYR A 333 14.49 -9.50 -5.34
N GLY A 334 14.37 -9.88 -4.07
CA GLY A 334 14.69 -11.22 -3.58
C GLY A 334 13.58 -11.82 -2.72
N PHE A 335 13.96 -12.33 -1.55
CA PHE A 335 13.07 -13.06 -0.65
C PHE A 335 11.87 -12.21 -0.18
N GLY A 336 12.07 -10.90 -0.01
CA GLY A 336 11.03 -9.99 0.45
C GLY A 336 9.77 -10.03 -0.40
N THR A 337 9.88 -10.17 -1.72
CA THR A 337 8.73 -10.22 -2.65
C THR A 337 8.17 -11.62 -2.84
N GLN A 338 8.96 -12.67 -2.57
CA GLN A 338 8.53 -14.06 -2.66
C GLN A 338 7.70 -14.54 -1.46
N LEU A 339 7.90 -13.92 -0.28
CA LEU A 339 7.20 -14.25 0.96
C LEU A 339 5.66 -14.19 0.86
N VAL A 340 5.12 -13.45 -0.11
CA VAL A 340 3.68 -13.35 -0.36
C VAL A 340 3.08 -14.71 -0.67
N TYR A 341 3.79 -15.54 -1.45
CA TYR A 341 3.32 -16.86 -1.83
C TYR A 341 3.30 -17.80 -0.63
N LEU A 342 4.24 -17.66 0.31
CA LEU A 342 4.24 -18.42 1.57
C LEU A 342 3.04 -18.04 2.45
N GLY A 343 2.83 -16.73 2.68
CA GLY A 343 1.68 -16.26 3.47
C GLY A 343 0.35 -16.65 2.85
N LEU A 344 0.23 -16.54 1.52
CA LEU A 344 -0.94 -16.99 0.75
C LEU A 344 -1.17 -18.50 0.88
N LEU A 345 -0.11 -19.31 0.73
CA LEU A 345 -0.17 -20.76 0.85
C LEU A 345 -0.68 -21.19 2.23
N VAL A 346 -0.14 -20.62 3.31
CA VAL A 346 -0.55 -20.97 4.67
C VAL A 346 -2.02 -20.59 4.92
N LEU A 347 -2.52 -19.49 4.35
CA LEU A 347 -3.95 -19.15 4.40
C LEU A 347 -4.81 -20.18 3.64
N ILE A 348 -4.36 -20.62 2.47
CA ILE A 348 -5.08 -21.60 1.64
C ILE A 348 -5.10 -22.98 2.30
N ILE A 349 -3.98 -23.44 2.87
CA ILE A 349 -3.92 -24.69 3.65
C ILE A 349 -4.91 -24.62 4.81
N GLN A 350 -4.94 -23.51 5.57
CA GLN A 350 -5.91 -23.35 6.65
C GLN A 350 -7.35 -23.42 6.15
N LEU A 351 -7.67 -22.79 5.02
CA LEU A 351 -9.01 -22.88 4.43
C LEU A 351 -9.36 -24.31 3.99
N ALA A 352 -8.40 -25.07 3.46
CA ALA A 352 -8.61 -26.47 3.07
C ALA A 352 -8.84 -27.37 4.29
N VAL A 353 -8.03 -27.22 5.34
CA VAL A 353 -8.19 -27.94 6.62
C VAL A 353 -9.57 -27.66 7.23
N LEU A 354 -10.03 -26.41 7.16
CA LEU A 354 -11.36 -25.98 7.61
C LEU A 354 -12.48 -26.35 6.63
N LYS A 355 -12.17 -27.09 5.55
CA LYS A 355 -13.11 -27.52 4.49
C LYS A 355 -13.89 -26.35 3.87
N ARG A 356 -13.28 -25.17 3.80
CA ARG A 356 -13.86 -23.95 3.20
C ARG A 356 -13.56 -23.81 1.71
N ILE A 357 -12.58 -24.56 1.22
CA ILE A 357 -12.21 -24.67 -0.20
C ILE A 357 -12.07 -26.15 -0.58
N SER A 358 -12.07 -26.46 -1.87
CA SER A 358 -11.91 -27.85 -2.35
C SER A 358 -10.45 -28.28 -2.31
N MET A 359 -10.22 -29.60 -2.27
CA MET A 359 -8.87 -30.17 -2.42
C MET A 359 -8.25 -29.79 -3.77
N THR A 360 -9.04 -29.67 -4.83
CA THR A 360 -8.57 -29.19 -6.14
C THR A 360 -7.95 -27.79 -6.06
N THR A 361 -8.56 -26.86 -5.33
CA THR A 361 -7.99 -25.52 -5.12
C THR A 361 -6.65 -25.61 -4.39
N LEU A 362 -6.55 -26.44 -3.35
CA LEU A 362 -5.30 -26.66 -2.63
C LEU A 362 -4.21 -27.26 -3.54
N THR A 363 -4.55 -28.30 -4.30
CA THR A 363 -3.62 -28.96 -5.25
C THR A 363 -3.10 -27.98 -6.29
N LEU A 364 -3.96 -27.14 -6.87
CA LEU A 364 -3.55 -26.14 -7.86
C LEU A 364 -2.60 -25.08 -7.26
N VAL A 365 -2.83 -24.66 -6.02
CA VAL A 365 -1.95 -23.71 -5.31
C VAL A 365 -0.60 -24.33 -4.99
N LEU A 366 -0.58 -25.60 -4.55
CA LEU A 366 0.66 -26.33 -4.35
C LEU A 366 1.41 -26.52 -5.67
N ALA A 367 0.71 -26.81 -6.76
CA ALA A 367 1.31 -26.89 -8.10
C ALA A 367 1.91 -25.55 -8.52
N THR A 368 1.23 -24.42 -8.29
CA THR A 368 1.79 -23.08 -8.49
C THR A 368 3.10 -22.89 -7.75
N LEU A 369 3.17 -23.26 -6.46
CA LEU A 369 4.40 -23.12 -5.68
C LEU A 369 5.53 -23.99 -6.24
N VAL A 370 5.25 -25.25 -6.57
CA VAL A 370 6.25 -26.16 -7.16
C VAL A 370 6.76 -25.60 -8.48
N LEU A 371 5.87 -25.04 -9.31
CA LEU A 371 6.25 -24.42 -10.59
C LEU A 371 7.09 -23.15 -10.39
N PHE A 372 6.80 -22.34 -9.37
CA PHE A 372 7.65 -21.18 -9.02
C PHE A 372 9.03 -21.61 -8.50
N VAL A 373 9.10 -22.61 -7.62
CA VAL A 373 10.38 -23.13 -7.14
C VAL A 373 11.17 -23.74 -8.31
N ALA A 374 10.53 -24.50 -9.19
CA ALA A 374 11.17 -25.02 -10.39
C ALA A 374 11.60 -23.90 -11.35
N TYR A 375 10.83 -22.81 -11.46
CA TYR A 375 11.19 -21.63 -12.25
C TYR A 375 12.47 -20.96 -11.71
N GLU A 376 12.69 -20.94 -10.39
CA GLU A 376 13.92 -20.38 -9.82
C GLU A 376 15.12 -21.34 -9.93
N LEU A 377 14.89 -22.65 -9.90
CA LEU A 377 15.95 -23.66 -9.93
C LEU A 377 16.41 -24.06 -11.35
N LEU A 378 15.59 -23.84 -12.37
CA LEU A 378 15.91 -24.24 -13.74
C LEU A 378 16.54 -23.09 -14.54
N ASP A 379 17.61 -23.42 -15.26
CA ASP A 379 18.21 -22.54 -16.26
C ASP A 379 17.66 -22.80 -17.68
N GLY A 380 17.89 -21.84 -18.58
CA GLY A 380 17.62 -21.99 -20.02
C GLY A 380 16.17 -21.73 -20.45
N SER A 381 15.82 -22.19 -21.65
CA SER A 381 14.55 -21.87 -22.33
C SER A 381 13.32 -22.49 -21.64
N GLY A 382 13.47 -23.64 -20.99
CA GLY A 382 12.42 -24.32 -20.25
C GLY A 382 11.88 -23.49 -19.08
N ARG A 383 12.75 -22.68 -18.45
CA ARG A 383 12.40 -21.75 -17.36
C ARG A 383 11.23 -20.86 -17.76
N GLN A 384 11.27 -20.29 -18.97
CA GLN A 384 10.30 -19.29 -19.38
C GLN A 384 8.87 -19.83 -19.58
N ALA A 385 8.72 -21.14 -19.82
CA ALA A 385 7.40 -21.76 -19.96
C ALA A 385 6.70 -22.00 -18.62
N LEU A 386 7.46 -22.08 -17.51
CA LEU A 386 6.92 -22.39 -16.19
C LEU A 386 6.12 -21.25 -15.58
N MET A 387 6.52 -20.00 -15.83
CA MET A 387 5.86 -18.83 -15.25
C MET A 387 4.38 -18.70 -15.69
N PRO A 388 4.04 -18.73 -17.00
CA PRO A 388 2.63 -18.75 -17.42
C PRO A 388 1.83 -19.90 -16.83
N LEU A 389 2.44 -21.08 -16.71
CA LEU A 389 1.78 -22.26 -16.15
C LEU A 389 1.52 -22.11 -14.66
N ALA A 390 2.48 -21.59 -13.89
CA ALA A 390 2.34 -21.32 -12.47
C ALA A 390 1.19 -20.34 -12.21
N VAL A 391 1.14 -19.26 -12.98
CA VAL A 391 0.10 -18.24 -12.88
C VAL A 391 -1.26 -18.77 -13.33
N LEU A 392 -1.32 -19.60 -14.38
CA LEU A 392 -2.55 -20.27 -14.80
C LEU A 392 -3.10 -21.19 -13.70
N CYS A 393 -2.24 -22.01 -13.07
CA CYS A 393 -2.62 -22.84 -11.92
C CYS A 393 -3.19 -21.99 -10.78
N MET A 394 -2.55 -20.84 -10.49
CA MET A 394 -3.01 -19.93 -9.44
C MET A 394 -4.37 -19.32 -9.79
N TRP A 395 -4.55 -18.89 -11.04
CA TRP A 395 -5.80 -18.36 -11.54
C TRP A 395 -6.94 -19.38 -11.46
N LEU A 396 -6.71 -20.60 -11.93
CA LEU A 396 -7.67 -21.70 -11.85
C LEU A 396 -8.04 -22.05 -10.40
N ALA A 397 -7.11 -21.87 -9.45
CA ALA A 397 -7.38 -22.07 -8.04
C ALA A 397 -8.27 -20.96 -7.43
N LEU A 398 -7.98 -19.69 -7.74
CA LEU A 398 -8.59 -18.53 -7.08
C LEU A 398 -9.86 -18.03 -7.78
N ALA A 399 -9.95 -18.13 -9.10
CA ALA A 399 -11.08 -17.62 -9.88
C ALA A 399 -12.44 -18.21 -9.45
N PRO A 400 -12.57 -19.53 -9.13
CA PRO A 400 -13.83 -20.07 -8.61
C PRO A 400 -14.26 -19.45 -7.28
N LEU A 401 -13.30 -19.09 -6.41
CA LEU A 401 -13.59 -18.40 -5.15
C LEU A 401 -14.06 -16.97 -5.41
N GLY A 402 -13.41 -16.28 -6.35
CA GLY A 402 -13.80 -14.95 -6.77
C GLY A 402 -15.20 -14.90 -7.39
N TRP A 403 -15.51 -15.85 -8.28
CA TRP A 403 -16.83 -15.94 -8.91
C TRP A 403 -17.95 -16.18 -7.90
N ARG A 404 -17.70 -16.99 -6.86
CA ARG A 404 -18.65 -17.19 -5.76
C ARG A 404 -18.93 -15.91 -4.97
N LEU A 405 -17.98 -14.98 -4.88
CA LEU A 405 -18.18 -13.67 -4.23
C LEU A 405 -18.96 -12.68 -5.10
N LEU A 406 -18.84 -12.82 -6.43
CA LEU A 406 -19.54 -11.96 -7.39
C LEU A 406 -21.00 -12.35 -7.58
N LYS A 407 -21.37 -13.61 -7.29
CA LYS A 407 -22.76 -14.05 -7.34
C LYS A 407 -23.61 -13.26 -6.32
N PRO A 408 -24.76 -12.69 -6.73
CA PRO A 408 -25.71 -12.12 -5.78
C PRO A 408 -26.09 -13.15 -4.74
N ALA A 409 -26.21 -12.73 -3.47
CA ALA A 409 -26.81 -13.59 -2.47
C ALA A 409 -28.21 -13.99 -2.96
N PRO A 410 -28.60 -15.28 -2.88
CA PRO A 410 -29.94 -15.69 -3.26
C PRO A 410 -30.95 -14.81 -2.51
N ALA A 411 -31.97 -14.32 -3.23
CA ALA A 411 -33.01 -13.52 -2.63
C ALA A 411 -33.57 -14.30 -1.43
N ALA A 412 -33.61 -13.67 -0.26
CA ALA A 412 -34.23 -14.29 0.90
C ALA A 412 -35.70 -14.53 0.53
N ILE A 413 -36.08 -15.81 0.42
CA ILE A 413 -37.47 -16.20 0.22
C ILE A 413 -38.19 -15.73 1.48
N THR A 414 -38.94 -14.64 1.39
CA THR A 414 -39.85 -14.20 2.45
C THR A 414 -40.99 -15.21 2.50
N PRO A 415 -41.18 -15.91 3.62
CA PRO A 415 -42.23 -16.92 3.78
C PRO A 415 -43.63 -16.31 3.73
#